data_AF-W4HHD2-F1
#
_entry.id   AF-W4HHD2-F1
#
_cell.length_a   1.000
_cell.length_b   1.000
_cell.length_c   1.000
_cell.angle_alpha   90.00
_cell.angle_beta   90.00
_cell.angle_gamma   90.00
#
_symmetry.space_group_name_H-M   'P 1'
#
loop_
_entity.id
_entity.type
_entity.pdbx_description
1 polymer ?
#
loop_
_entity_poly.entity_id
_entity_poly.type
_entity_poly.pdbx_seq_one_letter_code
_entity_poly.pdbx_strand_id
1 'polypeptide(L)'
;MVTVSCAPERVLEILHSVEAEAGRERSARWAGRTLDLDLLAIGGKTLPDEKTHEHWRDLAFERQAVEAPDRLILPHPRIQDRGFVLVPLADVAPGWRHPTLGRTVREMLDALPAEARAGIVPL
;
A
#
# COMPACT_ATOMS: atom_id res chain seq x y z
N MET A 1 -1.55 9.10 -11.14
CA MET A 1 -1.98 9.72 -9.86
C MET A 1 -3.44 10.12 -9.96
N VAL A 2 -4.16 10.15 -8.84
CA VAL A 2 -5.58 10.58 -8.76
C VAL A 2 -5.68 11.76 -7.80
N THR A 3 -6.48 12.77 -8.16
CA THR A 3 -6.79 13.91 -7.30
C THR A 3 -8.14 13.72 -6.64
N VAL A 4 -8.22 13.98 -5.34
CA VAL A 4 -9.44 13.86 -4.54
C VAL A 4 -9.63 15.12 -3.69
N SER A 5 -10.88 15.48 -3.39
CA SER A 5 -11.25 16.63 -2.56
C SER A 5 -11.81 16.24 -1.18
N CYS A 6 -11.82 14.95 -0.85
CA CYS A 6 -12.31 14.41 0.40
C CYS A 6 -11.16 13.94 1.33
N ALA A 7 -11.50 13.62 2.58
CA ALA A 7 -10.56 13.08 3.54
C ALA A 7 -10.08 11.66 3.17
N PRO A 8 -8.87 11.24 3.59
CA PRO A 8 -8.31 9.90 3.31
C PRO A 8 -9.24 8.75 3.72
N GLU A 9 -9.93 8.88 4.85
CA GLU A 9 -10.89 7.90 5.36
C GLU A 9 -12.06 7.75 4.39
N ARG A 10 -12.53 8.86 3.80
CA ARG A 10 -13.59 8.83 2.79
C ARG A 10 -13.13 8.18 1.49
N VAL A 11 -11.86 8.35 1.11
CA VAL A 11 -11.28 7.61 -0.03
C VAL A 11 -11.30 6.11 0.26
N LEU A 12 -10.88 5.69 1.44
CA LEU A 12 -10.90 4.28 1.83
C LEU A 12 -12.31 3.67 1.78
N GLU A 13 -13.32 4.41 2.27
CA GLU A 13 -14.72 4.00 2.15
C GLU A 13 -15.15 3.81 0.69
N ILE A 14 -14.76 4.73 -0.20
CA ILE A 14 -15.07 4.61 -1.64
C ILE A 14 -14.40 3.38 -2.23
N LEU A 15 -13.13 3.09 -1.90
CA LEU A 15 -12.45 1.88 -2.37
C LEU A 15 -13.19 0.62 -1.92
N HIS A 16 -13.62 0.55 -0.65
CA HIS A 16 -14.41 -0.56 -0.15
C HIS A 16 -15.77 -0.73 -0.86
N SER A 17 -16.44 0.38 -1.22
CA SER A 17 -17.67 0.30 -2.02
C SER A 17 -17.42 -0.27 -3.42
N VAL A 18 -16.35 0.17 -4.10
CA VAL A 18 -15.98 -0.37 -5.42
C VAL A 18 -15.61 -1.85 -5.34
N GLU A 19 -14.90 -2.27 -4.29
CA GLU A 19 -14.62 -3.69 -4.06
C GLU A 19 -15.91 -4.51 -3.89
N ALA A 20 -16.89 -4.00 -3.15
CA ALA A 20 -18.17 -4.67 -2.94
C ALA A 20 -18.97 -4.77 -4.24
N GLU A 21 -18.99 -3.70 -5.06
CA GLU A 21 -19.61 -3.70 -6.39
C GLU A 21 -18.92 -4.70 -7.35
N ALA A 22 -17.61 -4.90 -7.19
CA ALA A 22 -16.85 -5.92 -7.91
C ALA A 22 -17.03 -7.34 -7.34
N GLY A 23 -17.95 -7.54 -6.37
CA GLY A 23 -18.28 -8.85 -5.82
C GLY A 23 -17.32 -9.36 -4.73
N ARG A 24 -16.57 -8.47 -4.07
CA ARG A 24 -15.73 -8.87 -2.93
C ARG A 24 -16.60 -9.21 -1.71
N GLU A 25 -16.57 -10.47 -1.30
CA GLU A 25 -17.16 -10.93 -0.04
C GLU A 25 -16.08 -11.05 1.06
N ARG A 26 -16.32 -10.45 2.24
CA ARG A 26 -15.39 -10.52 3.37
C ARG A 26 -15.73 -11.71 4.28
N SER A 27 -15.57 -12.93 3.75
CA SER A 27 -15.91 -14.17 4.44
C SER A 27 -14.80 -14.71 5.35
N ALA A 28 -13.53 -14.58 4.95
CA ALA A 28 -12.36 -14.95 5.75
C ALA A 28 -11.10 -14.14 5.38
N ARG A 29 -10.15 -14.03 6.32
CA ARG A 29 -8.86 -13.37 6.08
C ARG A 29 -8.05 -14.18 5.06
N TRP A 30 -7.68 -13.53 3.95
CA TRP A 30 -7.01 -14.12 2.78
C TRP A 30 -7.83 -15.13 1.96
N ALA A 31 -9.16 -15.07 2.04
CA ALA A 31 -9.99 -15.73 1.03
C ALA A 31 -9.69 -15.19 -0.38
N GLY A 32 -10.00 -15.99 -1.40
CA GLY A 32 -9.97 -15.52 -2.79
C GLY A 32 -10.81 -14.25 -2.94
N ARG A 33 -10.29 -13.25 -3.66
CA ARG A 33 -10.91 -11.94 -3.80
C ARG A 33 -10.89 -11.51 -5.26
N THR A 34 -12.03 -11.04 -5.76
CA THR A 34 -12.21 -10.60 -7.14
C THR A 34 -11.39 -9.33 -7.44
N LEU A 35 -11.39 -8.39 -6.49
CA LEU A 35 -10.67 -7.12 -6.58
C LEU A 35 -10.14 -6.73 -5.20
N ASP A 36 -8.93 -6.19 -5.16
CA ASP A 36 -8.29 -5.60 -3.98
C ASP A 36 -7.77 -4.21 -4.34
N LEU A 37 -8.26 -3.17 -3.65
CA LEU A 37 -7.85 -1.79 -3.88
C LEU A 37 -7.17 -1.23 -2.64
N ASP A 38 -5.86 -0.97 -2.75
CA ASP A 38 -5.05 -0.39 -1.69
C ASP A 38 -4.86 1.12 -1.89
N LEU A 39 -5.11 1.90 -0.83
CA LEU A 39 -4.67 3.31 -0.77
C LEU A 39 -3.21 3.37 -0.35
N LEU A 40 -2.31 3.58 -1.31
CA LEU A 40 -0.86 3.57 -1.06
C LEU A 40 -0.37 4.80 -0.29
N ALA A 41 -0.76 6.01 -0.69
CA ALA A 41 -0.32 7.25 -0.06
C ALA A 41 -1.25 8.41 -0.44
N ILE A 42 -1.27 9.47 0.37
CA ILE A 42 -2.03 10.69 0.06
C ILE A 42 -1.32 11.94 0.57
N GLY A 43 -1.08 12.92 -0.32
CA GLY A 43 -0.57 14.25 0.04
C GLY A 43 0.70 14.28 0.90
N GLY A 44 1.56 13.26 0.83
CA GLY A 44 2.77 13.15 1.67
C GLY A 44 2.50 12.96 3.17
N LYS A 45 1.27 12.63 3.57
CA LYS A 45 0.88 12.45 4.97
C LYS A 45 1.37 11.10 5.52
N THR A 46 1.73 11.11 6.80
CA THR A 46 1.87 9.90 7.61
C THR A 46 0.69 9.82 8.57
N LEU A 47 -0.08 8.73 8.52
CA LEU A 47 -1.27 8.53 9.35
C LEU A 47 -1.20 7.21 10.11
N PRO A 48 -1.79 7.15 11.33
CA PRO A 48 -2.33 8.29 12.09
C PRO A 48 -1.21 9.19 12.64
N ASP A 49 -0.02 8.63 12.83
CA ASP A 49 1.20 9.30 13.27
C ASP A 49 2.40 8.41 12.87
N GLU A 50 3.61 8.97 12.95
CA GLU A 50 4.84 8.27 12.55
C GLU A 50 5.14 7.02 13.37
N LYS A 51 4.85 7.04 14.69
CA LYS A 51 5.14 5.91 15.59
C LYS A 51 4.22 4.74 15.28
N THR A 52 2.93 5.01 15.05
CA THR A 52 1.96 3.99 14.67
C THR A 52 2.30 3.41 13.29
N HIS A 53 2.66 4.26 12.32
CA HIS A 53 3.09 3.80 11.00
C HIS A 53 4.35 2.92 11.09
N GLU A 54 5.36 3.35 11.84
CA GLU A 54 6.59 2.60 12.09
C GLU A 54 6.31 1.23 12.72
N HIS A 55 5.45 1.17 13.73
CA HIS A 55 5.02 -0.09 14.34
C HIS A 55 4.49 -1.08 13.30
N TRP A 56 3.58 -0.64 12.42
CA TRP A 56 3.00 -1.51 11.38
C TRP A 56 3.98 -1.86 10.26
N ARG A 57 4.87 -0.93 9.90
CA ARG A 57 5.94 -1.14 8.91
C ARG A 57 6.90 -2.24 9.36
N ASP A 58 7.29 -2.19 10.64
CA ASP A 58 8.33 -3.06 11.19
C ASP A 58 7.75 -4.35 11.82
N LEU A 59 6.43 -4.49 11.86
CA LEU A 59 5.75 -5.69 12.34
C LEU A 59 6.14 -6.90 11.49
N ALA A 60 6.55 -7.99 12.12
CA ALA A 60 6.93 -9.22 11.43
C ALA A 60 5.79 -9.77 10.54
N PHE A 61 6.14 -10.42 9.44
CA PHE A 61 5.16 -10.92 8.45
C PHE A 61 4.12 -11.87 9.09
N GLU A 62 4.56 -12.73 10.00
CA GLU A 62 3.73 -13.72 10.70
C GLU A 62 2.68 -13.03 11.59
N ARG A 63 3.01 -11.87 12.15
CA ARG A 63 2.10 -11.05 12.96
C ARG A 63 1.13 -10.29 12.05
N GLN A 64 1.63 -9.65 10.99
CA GLN A 64 0.80 -8.99 9.97
C GLN A 64 -0.19 -9.95 9.28
N ALA A 65 0.11 -11.24 9.27
CA ALA A 65 -0.80 -12.26 8.76
C ALA A 65 -2.10 -12.37 9.54
N VAL A 66 -2.08 -12.06 10.84
CA VAL A 66 -3.21 -12.25 11.76
C VAL A 66 -3.70 -10.93 12.36
N GLU A 67 -2.86 -9.90 12.40
CA GLU A 67 -3.19 -8.56 12.92
C GLU A 67 -3.48 -7.56 11.82
N ALA A 68 -4.53 -6.78 11.99
CA ALA A 68 -4.84 -5.66 11.12
C ALA A 68 -4.98 -4.38 11.96
N PRO A 69 -4.57 -3.22 11.43
CA PRO A 69 -4.81 -1.96 12.10
C PRO A 69 -6.31 -1.66 12.18
N ASP A 70 -6.74 -1.05 13.27
CA ASP A 70 -8.08 -0.52 13.48
C ASP A 70 -8.29 0.84 12.79
N ARG A 71 -7.19 1.44 12.29
CA ARG A 71 -7.16 2.75 11.64
C ARG A 71 -6.43 2.68 10.31
N LEU A 72 -6.68 3.66 9.45
CA LEU A 72 -5.96 3.82 8.19
C LEU A 72 -4.48 4.17 8.46
N ILE A 73 -3.58 3.33 7.93
CA ILE A 73 -2.13 3.55 7.97
C ILE A 73 -1.67 4.06 6.61
N LEU A 74 -1.13 5.27 6.58
CA LEU A 74 -0.55 5.87 5.36
C LEU A 74 0.88 6.37 5.62
N PRO A 75 1.79 6.26 4.64
CA PRO A 75 1.69 5.39 3.46
C PRO A 75 1.41 3.93 3.83
N HIS A 76 0.95 3.12 2.88
CA HIS A 76 0.72 1.71 3.13
C HIS A 76 2.04 1.08 3.63
N PRO A 77 2.05 0.42 4.80
CA PRO A 77 3.27 0.15 5.57
C PRO A 77 4.27 -0.82 4.91
N ARG A 78 3.90 -1.39 3.76
CA ARG A 78 4.69 -2.40 3.03
C ARG A 78 4.97 -2.05 1.58
N ILE A 79 4.81 -0.79 1.19
CA ILE A 79 5.13 -0.36 -0.19
C ILE A 79 6.56 -0.78 -0.55
N GLN A 80 7.51 -0.55 0.37
CA GLN A 80 8.93 -0.80 0.18
C GLN A 80 9.30 -2.28 0.00
N ASP A 81 8.45 -3.22 0.41
CA ASP A 81 8.76 -4.66 0.41
C ASP A 81 8.16 -5.40 -0.81
N ARG A 82 7.31 -4.72 -1.60
CA ARG A 82 6.46 -5.38 -2.60
C ARG A 82 6.85 -4.98 -4.01
N GLY A 83 7.51 -5.87 -4.74
CA GLY A 83 7.86 -5.63 -6.15
C GLY A 83 6.64 -5.36 -7.02
N PHE A 84 5.53 -6.09 -6.82
CA PHE A 84 4.29 -5.88 -7.60
C PHE A 84 3.61 -4.53 -7.31
N VAL A 85 4.02 -3.82 -6.26
CA VAL A 85 3.64 -2.43 -6.01
C VAL A 85 4.67 -1.49 -6.63
N LEU A 86 5.95 -1.70 -6.34
CA LEU A 86 7.02 -0.79 -6.72
C LEU A 86 7.30 -0.76 -8.23
N VAL A 87 7.21 -1.89 -8.93
CA VAL A 87 7.43 -1.95 -10.39
C VAL A 87 6.44 -1.04 -11.14
N PRO A 88 5.11 -1.26 -11.05
CA PRO A 88 4.16 -0.36 -11.73
C PRO A 88 4.17 1.05 -11.15
N LEU A 89 4.47 1.23 -9.85
CA LEU A 89 4.60 2.56 -9.27
C LEU A 89 5.79 3.34 -9.84
N ALA A 90 6.88 2.65 -10.22
CA ALA A 90 8.04 3.27 -10.85
C ALA A 90 7.74 3.79 -12.27
N ASP A 91 6.76 3.21 -12.96
CA ASP A 91 6.34 3.69 -14.28
C ASP A 91 5.56 5.01 -14.19
N VAL A 92 4.76 5.19 -13.12
CA VAL A 92 3.88 6.36 -12.97
C VAL A 92 4.43 7.45 -12.05
N ALA A 93 5.29 7.10 -11.08
CA ALA A 93 5.79 8.02 -10.06
C ALA A 93 7.18 7.63 -9.52
N PRO A 94 8.22 7.47 -10.38
CA PRO A 94 9.53 6.98 -9.95
C PRO A 94 10.22 7.88 -8.92
N GLY A 95 9.94 9.18 -8.95
CA GLY A 95 10.49 10.18 -8.04
C GLY A 95 9.66 10.42 -6.77
N TRP A 96 8.52 9.75 -6.59
CA TRP A 96 7.75 9.89 -5.34
C TRP A 96 8.62 9.45 -4.16
N ARG A 97 8.77 10.32 -3.15
CA ARG A 97 9.60 10.07 -1.98
C ARG A 97 8.71 9.61 -0.82
N HIS A 98 9.03 8.45 -0.26
CA HIS A 98 8.34 7.92 0.91
C HIS A 98 8.57 8.86 2.11
N PRO A 99 7.51 9.38 2.75
CA PRO A 99 7.63 10.42 3.79
C PRO A 99 8.42 9.95 5.02
N THR A 100 8.31 8.67 5.41
CA THR A 100 9.04 8.13 6.57
C THR A 100 10.42 7.54 6.25
N LEU A 101 10.61 6.91 5.07
CA LEU A 101 11.89 6.30 4.69
C LEU A 101 12.84 7.28 4.01
N GLY A 102 12.32 8.40 3.49
CA GLY A 102 13.10 9.37 2.72
C GLY A 102 13.62 8.84 1.38
N ARG A 103 13.23 7.63 0.94
CA ARG A 103 13.65 7.01 -0.32
C ARG A 103 12.62 7.22 -1.42
N THR A 104 13.09 7.41 -2.64
CA THR A 104 12.26 7.43 -3.86
C THR A 104 11.76 6.03 -4.21
N VAL A 105 10.70 5.96 -5.03
CA VAL A 105 10.21 4.67 -5.58
C VAL A 105 11.33 3.93 -6.29
N ARG A 106 12.15 4.64 -7.08
CA ARG A 106 13.30 4.04 -7.78
C ARG A 106 14.31 3.43 -6.80
N GLU A 107 14.71 4.18 -5.78
CA GLU A 107 15.64 3.69 -4.74
C GLU A 107 15.08 2.50 -3.96
N MET A 108 13.78 2.51 -3.64
CA MET A 108 13.13 1.36 -2.99
C MET A 108 13.09 0.13 -3.91
N LEU A 109 12.79 0.32 -5.20
CA LEU A 109 12.74 -0.78 -6.17
C LEU A 109 14.12 -1.36 -6.47
N ASP A 110 15.17 -0.53 -6.48
CA ASP A 110 16.54 -0.99 -6.67
C ASP A 110 17.10 -1.74 -5.45
N ALA A 111 16.57 -1.43 -4.25
CA ALA A 111 16.91 -2.14 -3.03
C ALA A 111 16.24 -3.53 -2.91
N LEU A 112 15.24 -3.84 -3.76
CA LEU A 112 14.58 -5.15 -3.72
C LEU A 112 15.45 -6.26 -4.33
N PRO A 113 15.40 -7.49 -3.78
CA PRO A 113 15.97 -8.67 -4.42
C PRO A 113 15.44 -8.87 -5.85
N ALA A 114 16.23 -9.51 -6.72
CA ALA A 114 15.81 -9.76 -8.11
C ALA A 114 14.56 -10.65 -8.17
N GLU A 115 14.47 -11.60 -7.24
CA GLU A 115 13.39 -12.56 -7.08
C GLU A 115 12.06 -11.86 -6.74
N ALA A 116 12.12 -10.78 -5.95
CA ALA A 116 10.94 -9.97 -5.60
C ALA A 116 10.39 -9.18 -6.78
N ARG A 117 11.19 -9.02 -7.85
CA ARG A 117 10.84 -8.30 -9.09
C ARG A 117 10.55 -9.25 -10.25
N ALA A 118 10.93 -10.52 -10.13
CA ALA A 118 10.86 -11.50 -11.20
C ALA A 118 9.41 -11.75 -11.65
N GLY A 119 9.18 -11.71 -12.96
CA GLY A 119 7.87 -11.98 -13.56
C GLY A 119 6.86 -10.83 -13.47
N ILE A 120 7.22 -9.69 -12.88
CA ILE A 120 6.38 -8.50 -12.88
C ILE A 120 6.68 -7.68 -14.13
N VAL A 121 5.65 -7.47 -14.94
CA VAL A 121 5.75 -6.69 -16.19
C VAL A 121 5.42 -5.24 -15.88
N PRO A 122 6.29 -4.27 -16.24
CA PRO A 122 5.98 -2.84 -16.20
C PRO A 122 4.75 -2.49 -17.05
N LEU A 123 4.11 -1.36 -16.77
CA LEU A 123 2.90 -0.88 -17.44
C LEU A 123 3.12 -0.48 -18.91
#